data_AF-M5BLY0-F1
#
_entry.id   AF-M5BLY0-F1
#
_cell.length_a   1.000
_cell.length_b   1.000
_cell.length_c   1.000
_cell.angle_alpha   90.00
_cell.angle_beta   90.00
_cell.angle_gamma   90.00
#
_symmetry.space_group_name_H-M   'P 1'
#
loop_
_entity.id
_entity.type
_entity.pdbx_description
1 polymer ?
#
loop_
_entity_poly.entity_id
_entity_poly.type
_entity_poly.pdbx_seq_one_letter_code
_entity_poly.pdbx_strand_id
1 'polypeptide(L)'
;MTEQGDQWVQAWKSNLIKAPTKSSLAAFFIGINDTGDTKSWTNITDWTAFWNTELDSYFKVVERVYGTGLRSFLFLNVPDRPISGSNPQIATFNSLLIRRIAAFKNLKKDVHTILFDTNKLFSDVLNNAAVYGFTNTTGYCQCSDPGYFWYNAGHVTEPVHRLIADGVMGALQEAK
;
A
#
# COMPACT_ATOMS: atom_id res chain seq x y z
N MET A 1 2.30 -11.49 4.05
CA MET A 1 1.38 -11.46 2.87
C MET A 1 1.24 -12.83 2.18
N THR A 2 2.31 -13.60 2.02
CA THR A 2 2.27 -14.91 1.32
C THR A 2 1.15 -15.82 1.81
N GLU A 3 1.02 -15.97 3.13
CA GLU A 3 -0.03 -16.76 3.79
C GLU A 3 -1.45 -16.24 3.49
N GLN A 4 -1.69 -14.93 3.57
CA GLN A 4 -2.99 -14.35 3.22
C GLN A 4 -3.37 -14.63 1.76
N GLY A 5 -2.38 -14.62 0.86
CA GLY A 5 -2.55 -15.05 -0.53
C GLY A 5 -2.94 -16.52 -0.67
N ASP A 6 -2.32 -17.41 0.12
CA ASP A 6 -2.66 -18.83 0.13
C ASP A 6 -4.05 -19.08 0.70
N GLN A 7 -4.40 -18.41 1.80
CA GLN A 7 -5.75 -18.45 2.38
C GLN A 7 -6.81 -17.95 1.39
N TRP A 8 -6.54 -16.86 0.64
CA TRP A 8 -7.41 -16.40 -0.44
C TRP A 8 -7.65 -17.48 -1.50
N VAL A 9 -6.57 -18.06 -2.04
CA VAL A 9 -6.67 -19.09 -3.08
C VAL A 9 -7.41 -20.32 -2.57
N GLN A 10 -7.14 -20.73 -1.32
CA GLN A 10 -7.83 -21.87 -0.70
C GLN A 10 -9.32 -21.59 -0.51
N ALA A 11 -9.69 -20.41 -0.01
CA ALA A 11 -11.07 -20.01 0.18
C ALA A 11 -11.82 -19.93 -1.16
N TRP A 12 -11.18 -19.40 -2.21
CA TRP A 12 -11.74 -19.38 -3.57
C TRP A 12 -11.97 -20.80 -4.11
N LYS A 13 -10.96 -21.68 -4.06
CA LYS A 13 -11.08 -23.08 -4.51
C LYS A 13 -12.16 -23.85 -3.77
N SER A 14 -12.34 -23.54 -2.48
CA SER A 14 -13.33 -24.18 -1.61
C SER A 14 -14.71 -23.54 -1.68
N ASN A 15 -14.92 -22.55 -2.55
CA ASN A 15 -16.17 -21.78 -2.69
C ASN A 15 -16.65 -21.12 -1.38
N LEU A 16 -15.72 -20.72 -0.50
CA LEU A 16 -16.03 -20.06 0.78
C LEU A 16 -16.22 -18.55 0.65
N ILE A 17 -15.79 -17.97 -0.46
CA ILE A 17 -15.87 -16.53 -0.74
C ILE A 17 -16.58 -16.28 -2.07
N LYS A 18 -17.39 -15.23 -2.12
CA LYS A 18 -17.97 -14.71 -3.36
C LYS A 18 -17.15 -13.50 -3.81
N ALA A 19 -16.31 -13.71 -4.82
CA ALA A 19 -15.55 -12.66 -5.47
C ALA A 19 -15.85 -12.69 -6.99
N PRO A 20 -16.96 -12.09 -7.45
CA PRO A 20 -17.30 -12.07 -8.86
C PRO A 20 -16.16 -11.42 -9.65
N THR A 21 -15.57 -12.18 -10.57
CA THR A 21 -14.29 -11.86 -11.21
C THR A 21 -14.25 -10.51 -11.93
N LYS A 22 -15.38 -10.09 -12.48
CA LYS A 22 -15.54 -8.84 -13.25
C LYS A 22 -15.95 -7.63 -12.41
N SER A 23 -16.34 -7.81 -11.15
CA SER A 23 -16.83 -6.73 -10.29
C SER A 23 -16.17 -6.71 -8.91
N SER A 24 -15.03 -7.39 -8.77
CA SER A 24 -14.23 -7.40 -7.55
C SER A 24 -12.88 -6.74 -7.81
N LEU A 25 -12.36 -6.04 -6.79
CA LEU A 25 -11.06 -5.38 -6.80
C LEU A 25 -10.16 -6.07 -5.78
N ALA A 26 -8.96 -6.48 -6.19
CA ALA A 26 -7.92 -6.90 -5.24
C ALA A 26 -7.05 -5.70 -4.89
N ALA A 27 -7.04 -5.29 -3.62
CA ALA A 27 -6.23 -4.18 -3.13
C ALA A 27 -5.01 -4.70 -2.36
N PHE A 28 -3.83 -4.17 -2.67
CA PHE A 28 -2.57 -4.51 -2.01
C PHE A 28 -1.97 -3.25 -1.39
N PHE A 29 -1.95 -3.21 -0.05
CA PHE A 29 -1.31 -2.15 0.74
C PHE A 29 -0.38 -2.81 1.76
N ILE A 30 0.87 -3.02 1.37
CA ILE A 30 1.84 -3.86 2.08
C ILE A 30 3.27 -3.37 1.77
N GLY A 31 4.22 -3.61 2.66
CA GLY A 31 5.60 -3.10 2.59
C GLY A 31 5.97 -2.13 3.72
N ILE A 32 4.96 -1.65 4.47
CA ILE A 32 5.13 -0.73 5.61
C ILE A 32 6.00 -1.35 6.72
N ASN A 33 5.76 -2.62 7.04
CA ASN A 33 6.53 -3.35 8.06
C ASN A 33 7.93 -3.68 7.56
N ASP A 34 8.05 -4.19 6.34
CA ASP A 34 9.33 -4.57 5.72
C ASP A 34 10.30 -3.38 5.71
N THR A 35 9.82 -2.23 5.22
CA THR A 35 10.60 -0.98 5.26
C THR A 35 10.80 -0.47 6.69
N GLY A 36 9.88 -0.70 7.62
CA GLY A 36 10.06 -0.34 9.03
C GLY A 36 11.19 -1.13 9.71
N ASP A 37 11.16 -2.45 9.53
CA ASP A 37 12.02 -3.41 10.23
C ASP A 37 13.47 -3.36 9.74
N THR A 38 13.67 -3.02 8.46
CA THR A 38 15.02 -2.89 7.88
C THR A 38 15.65 -1.51 8.08
N LYS A 39 14.94 -0.55 8.68
CA LYS A 39 15.39 0.85 8.78
C LYS A 39 16.76 1.01 9.47
N SER A 40 17.07 0.17 10.45
CA SER A 40 18.32 0.22 11.21
C SER A 40 19.42 -0.70 10.66
N TRP A 41 19.15 -1.45 9.59
CA TRP A 41 20.10 -2.42 9.07
C TRP A 41 21.21 -1.73 8.29
N THR A 42 22.45 -2.05 8.63
CA THR A 42 23.66 -1.47 8.02
C THR A 42 24.43 -2.45 7.15
N ASN A 43 24.04 -3.73 7.15
CA ASN A 43 24.69 -4.81 6.42
C ASN A 43 24.14 -5.02 5.00
N ILE A 44 23.04 -4.37 4.62
CA ILE A 44 22.54 -4.39 3.24
C ILE A 44 23.29 -3.33 2.43
N THR A 45 24.07 -3.80 1.45
CA THR A 45 24.87 -2.94 0.55
C THR A 45 24.19 -2.69 -0.79
N ASP A 46 23.35 -3.62 -1.26
CA ASP A 46 22.52 -3.46 -2.46
C ASP A 46 21.03 -3.54 -2.11
N TRP A 47 20.46 -2.38 -1.80
CA TRP A 47 19.05 -2.25 -1.50
C TRP A 47 18.14 -2.51 -2.71
N THR A 48 18.63 -2.31 -3.93
CA THR A 48 17.83 -2.58 -5.13
C THR A 48 17.65 -4.08 -5.32
N ALA A 49 18.72 -4.86 -5.18
CA ALA A 49 18.65 -6.32 -5.24
C ALA A 49 17.81 -6.89 -4.08
N PHE A 50 17.99 -6.35 -2.87
CA PHE A 50 17.21 -6.72 -1.69
C PHE A 50 15.69 -6.54 -1.93
N TRP A 51 15.25 -5.33 -2.29
CA TRP A 51 13.83 -5.07 -2.52
C TRP A 51 13.26 -5.80 -3.73
N ASN A 52 14.08 -6.10 -4.74
CA ASN A 52 13.62 -6.95 -5.85
C ASN A 52 13.28 -8.37 -5.38
N THR A 53 14.01 -8.93 -4.41
CA THR A 53 13.72 -10.25 -3.84
C THR A 53 12.39 -10.23 -3.08
N GLU A 54 12.16 -9.19 -2.28
CA GLU A 54 10.86 -8.99 -1.61
C GLU A 54 9.72 -8.80 -2.61
N LEU A 55 9.93 -8.01 -3.65
CA LEU A 55 8.93 -7.78 -4.69
C LEU A 55 8.68 -9.00 -5.59
N ASP A 56 9.64 -9.93 -5.73
CA ASP A 56 9.39 -11.22 -6.37
C ASP A 56 8.36 -12.03 -5.57
N SER A 57 8.53 -12.09 -4.24
CA SER A 57 7.54 -12.71 -3.34
C SER A 57 6.20 -11.98 -3.40
N TYR A 58 6.24 -10.65 -3.49
CA TYR A 58 5.03 -9.84 -3.64
C TYR A 58 4.23 -10.22 -4.88
N PHE A 59 4.87 -10.20 -6.04
CA PHE A 59 4.18 -10.41 -7.31
C PHE A 59 3.81 -11.87 -7.55
N LYS A 60 4.48 -12.84 -6.91
CA LYS A 60 3.98 -14.22 -6.83
C LYS A 60 2.60 -14.29 -6.17
N VAL A 61 2.33 -13.47 -5.16
CA VAL A 61 0.98 -13.39 -4.56
C VAL A 61 -0.02 -12.77 -5.52
N VAL A 62 0.35 -11.65 -6.16
CA VAL A 62 -0.49 -10.98 -7.17
C VAL A 62 -0.86 -11.95 -8.31
N GLU A 63 0.10 -12.74 -8.80
CA GLU A 63 -0.13 -13.74 -9.84
C GLU A 63 -1.08 -14.86 -9.39
N ARG A 64 -0.95 -15.34 -8.15
CA ARG A 64 -1.88 -16.33 -7.58
C ARG A 64 -3.30 -15.78 -7.49
N VAL A 65 -3.47 -14.52 -7.08
CA VAL A 65 -4.77 -13.84 -7.02
C VAL A 65 -5.34 -13.60 -8.43
N TYR A 66 -4.51 -13.23 -9.41
CA TYR A 66 -4.90 -13.20 -10.82
C TYR A 66 -5.40 -14.56 -11.32
N GLY A 67 -4.77 -15.65 -10.86
CA GLY A 67 -5.16 -17.02 -11.14
C GLY A 67 -6.57 -17.40 -10.65
N THR A 68 -7.16 -16.64 -9.73
CA THR A 68 -8.56 -16.84 -9.28
C THR A 68 -9.57 -16.11 -10.17
N GLY A 69 -9.13 -15.54 -11.29
CA GLY A 69 -9.98 -14.88 -12.28
C GLY A 69 -10.15 -13.37 -12.08
N LEU A 70 -9.60 -12.77 -11.03
CA LEU A 70 -9.66 -11.31 -10.83
C LEU A 70 -8.88 -10.58 -11.93
N ARG A 71 -9.39 -9.40 -12.33
CA ARG A 71 -8.80 -8.55 -13.37
C ARG A 71 -8.54 -7.10 -12.93
N SER A 72 -9.15 -6.65 -11.84
CA SER A 72 -8.92 -5.31 -11.30
C SER A 72 -8.03 -5.37 -10.07
N PHE A 73 -6.93 -4.63 -10.11
CA PHE A 73 -5.91 -4.59 -9.07
C PHE A 73 -5.62 -3.15 -8.65
N LEU A 74 -5.70 -2.88 -7.34
CA LEU A 74 -5.31 -1.62 -6.73
C LEU A 74 -4.05 -1.83 -5.91
N PHE A 75 -3.07 -0.96 -6.08
CA PHE A 75 -1.83 -0.94 -5.33
C PHE A 75 -1.72 0.38 -4.58
N LEU A 76 -1.33 0.33 -3.32
CA LEU A 76 -1.00 1.50 -2.51
C LEU A 76 0.48 1.45 -2.18
N ASN A 77 1.23 2.50 -2.51
CA ASN A 77 2.64 2.58 -2.18
C ASN A 77 2.84 2.93 -0.70
N VAL A 78 4.05 2.71 -0.17
CA VAL A 78 4.34 2.86 1.26
C VAL A 78 4.47 4.35 1.62
N PRO A 79 3.70 4.88 2.56
CA PRO A 79 3.88 6.24 3.04
C PRO A 79 5.11 6.38 3.96
N ASP A 80 5.77 7.53 3.88
CA ASP A 80 6.79 7.91 4.86
C ASP A 80 6.15 8.27 6.21
N ARG A 81 6.87 7.99 7.30
CA ARG A 81 6.40 8.18 8.68
C ARG A 81 7.42 8.99 9.48
N PRO A 82 7.56 10.31 9.21
CA PRO A 82 8.62 11.13 9.78
C PRO A 82 8.58 11.19 11.31
N ILE A 83 7.41 11.05 11.94
CA ILE A 83 7.27 10.98 13.40
C ILE A 83 8.02 9.80 14.03
N SER A 84 8.20 8.71 13.28
CA SER A 84 8.98 7.54 13.67
C SER A 84 10.41 7.56 13.09
N GLY A 85 10.77 8.68 12.46
CA GLY A 85 11.96 8.93 11.66
C GLY A 85 11.83 8.37 10.23
N SER A 86 12.11 9.20 9.24
CA SER A 86 12.04 8.82 7.83
C SER A 86 12.98 7.66 7.50
N ASN A 87 12.56 6.80 6.57
CA ASN A 87 13.40 5.73 6.02
C ASN A 87 13.66 5.96 4.52
N PRO A 88 14.92 6.21 4.09
CA PRO A 88 15.23 6.41 2.68
C PRO A 88 14.87 5.20 1.80
N GLN A 89 14.76 4.00 2.37
CA GLN A 89 14.40 2.80 1.62
C GLN A 89 12.96 2.77 1.12
N ILE A 90 12.08 3.61 1.68
CA ILE A 90 10.70 3.75 1.20
C ILE A 90 10.70 4.25 -0.25
N ALA A 91 11.58 5.19 -0.61
CA ALA A 91 11.69 5.69 -1.97
C ALA A 91 12.15 4.59 -2.95
N THR A 92 13.16 3.80 -2.56
CA THR A 92 13.66 2.67 -3.37
C THR A 92 12.57 1.61 -3.56
N PHE A 93 11.90 1.20 -2.48
CA PHE A 93 10.81 0.23 -2.52
C PHE A 93 9.66 0.70 -3.42
N ASN A 94 9.17 1.93 -3.23
CA ASN A 94 8.07 2.48 -4.02
C ASN A 94 8.40 2.59 -5.51
N SER A 95 9.62 3.01 -5.85
CA SER A 95 10.10 3.07 -7.24
C SER A 95 10.10 1.69 -7.90
N LEU A 96 10.57 0.66 -7.19
CA LEU A 96 10.58 -0.71 -7.70
C LEU A 96 9.17 -1.30 -7.80
N LEU A 97 8.29 -1.02 -6.82
CA LEU A 97 6.88 -1.41 -6.86
C LEU A 97 6.18 -0.86 -8.12
N ILE A 98 6.37 0.43 -8.44
CA ILE A 98 5.82 1.06 -9.65
C ILE A 98 6.27 0.31 -10.92
N ARG A 99 7.57 -0.03 -11.01
CA ARG A 99 8.11 -0.79 -12.15
C ARG A 99 7.49 -2.18 -12.26
N ARG A 100 7.29 -2.87 -11.13
CA ARG A 100 6.68 -4.21 -11.10
C ARG A 100 5.20 -4.18 -11.47
N ILE A 101 4.45 -3.16 -11.05
CA ILE A 101 3.05 -2.95 -11.49
C ILE A 101 3.00 -2.76 -13.01
N ALA A 102 3.89 -1.93 -13.57
CA ALA A 102 3.97 -1.72 -15.02
C ALA A 102 4.33 -3.01 -15.78
N ALA A 103 5.28 -3.80 -15.26
CA ALA A 103 5.65 -5.09 -15.83
C ALA A 103 4.47 -6.09 -15.79
N PHE A 104 3.73 -6.15 -14.67
CA PHE A 104 2.56 -6.99 -14.53
C PHE A 104 1.46 -6.61 -15.54
N LYS A 105 1.13 -5.32 -15.66
CA LYS A 105 0.19 -4.81 -16.68
C LYS A 105 0.65 -5.14 -18.10
N ASN A 106 1.96 -5.07 -18.37
CA ASN A 106 2.51 -5.40 -19.68
C ASN A 106 2.40 -6.89 -20.00
N LEU A 107 2.58 -7.76 -19.00
CA LEU A 107 2.51 -9.22 -19.16
C LEU A 107 1.07 -9.74 -19.22
N LYS A 108 0.16 -9.18 -18.42
CA LYS A 108 -1.25 -9.60 -18.34
C LYS A 108 -2.15 -8.55 -19.01
N LYS A 109 -2.32 -8.65 -20.33
CA LYS A 109 -3.03 -7.62 -21.12
C LYS A 109 -4.51 -7.45 -20.77
N ASP A 110 -5.09 -8.39 -20.03
CA ASP A 110 -6.48 -8.39 -19.59
C ASP A 110 -6.68 -7.80 -18.18
N VAL A 111 -5.63 -7.29 -17.54
CA VAL A 111 -5.77 -6.63 -16.22
C VAL A 111 -5.93 -5.13 -16.33
N HIS A 112 -6.63 -4.58 -15.34
CA HIS A 112 -6.63 -3.17 -15.01
C HIS A 112 -5.90 -2.97 -13.69
N THR A 113 -4.90 -2.08 -13.69
CA THR A 113 -4.07 -1.77 -12.53
C THR A 113 -4.21 -0.29 -12.19
N ILE A 114 -4.47 0.00 -10.92
CA ILE A 114 -4.54 1.35 -10.36
C ILE A 114 -3.47 1.45 -9.28
N LEU A 115 -2.70 2.54 -9.29
CA LEU A 115 -1.77 2.88 -8.24
C LEU A 115 -2.28 4.13 -7.53
N PHE A 116 -2.52 4.03 -6.23
CA PHE A 116 -2.77 5.18 -5.38
C PHE A 116 -1.51 5.55 -4.61
N ASP A 117 -1.03 6.78 -4.81
CA ASP A 117 0.20 7.29 -4.20
C ASP A 117 -0.06 7.80 -2.78
N THR A 118 -0.09 6.85 -1.83
CA THR A 118 -0.28 7.14 -0.41
C THR A 118 0.91 7.90 0.17
N ASN A 119 2.11 7.71 -0.38
CA ASN A 119 3.30 8.47 0.00
C ASN A 119 3.15 9.96 -0.30
N LYS A 120 2.68 10.29 -1.51
CA LYS A 120 2.37 11.66 -1.90
C LYS A 120 1.26 12.26 -1.03
N LEU A 121 0.19 11.52 -0.78
CA LEU A 121 -0.89 11.98 0.11
C LEU A 121 -0.35 12.35 1.50
N PHE A 122 0.44 11.48 2.12
CA PHE A 122 0.99 11.76 3.45
C PHE A 122 1.88 12.99 3.45
N SER A 123 2.75 13.13 2.45
CA SER A 123 3.61 14.31 2.31
C SER A 123 2.78 15.59 2.19
N ASP A 124 1.75 15.58 1.34
CA ASP A 124 0.88 16.74 1.13
C ASP A 124 0.12 17.13 2.41
N VAL A 125 -0.52 16.16 3.07
CA VAL A 125 -1.28 16.40 4.29
C VAL A 125 -0.37 16.88 5.43
N LEU A 126 0.82 16.32 5.60
CA LEU A 126 1.75 16.74 6.66
C LEU A 126 2.30 18.15 6.40
N ASN A 127 2.57 18.51 5.14
CA ASN A 127 3.03 19.85 4.77
C ASN A 127 1.92 20.91 4.86
N ASN A 128 0.67 20.50 4.68
CA ASN A 128 -0.50 21.38 4.64
C ASN A 128 -1.52 21.06 5.75
N ALA A 129 -1.05 20.61 6.91
CA ALA A 129 -1.87 20.01 7.98
C ALA A 129 -3.14 20.81 8.33
N ALA A 130 -3.01 22.12 8.49
CA ALA A 130 -4.12 23.00 8.83
C ALA A 130 -5.22 23.04 7.76
N VAL A 131 -4.86 22.92 6.48
CA VAL A 131 -5.82 22.88 5.35
C VAL A 131 -6.69 21.62 5.44
N TYR A 132 -6.10 20.52 5.91
CA TYR A 132 -6.79 19.24 6.13
C TYR A 132 -7.44 19.13 7.52
N GLY A 133 -7.39 20.18 8.34
CA GLY A 133 -8.01 20.21 9.67
C GLY A 133 -7.19 19.60 10.79
N PHE A 134 -5.91 19.26 10.56
CA PHE A 134 -5.03 18.73 11.60
C PHE A 134 -4.37 19.85 12.40
N THR A 135 -4.51 19.77 13.72
CA THR A 135 -3.87 20.67 14.69
C THR A 135 -2.63 20.05 15.33
N ASN A 136 -2.46 18.72 15.22
CA ASN A 136 -1.30 18.02 15.76
C ASN A 136 -0.78 16.93 14.81
N THR A 137 0.46 17.10 14.32
CA THR A 137 1.16 16.16 13.44
C THR A 137 2.44 15.58 14.06
N THR A 138 2.75 15.93 15.30
CA THR A 138 4.01 15.56 15.99
C THR A 138 3.80 14.74 17.26
N GLY A 139 2.57 14.72 17.79
CA GLY A 139 2.15 13.88 18.90
C GLY A 139 1.24 12.74 18.45
N TYR A 140 0.93 11.85 19.41
CA TYR A 140 0.03 10.73 19.21
C TYR A 140 -1.28 10.96 19.96
N CYS A 141 -2.40 10.48 19.40
CA CYS A 141 -3.63 10.31 20.16
C CYS A 141 -4.27 8.94 19.92
N GLN A 142 -4.34 8.14 20.98
CA GLN A 142 -5.18 6.96 21.01
C GLN A 142 -6.60 7.33 21.44
N CYS A 143 -7.17 8.28 20.72
CA CYS A 143 -8.44 8.90 21.03
C CYS A 143 -9.21 9.24 19.74
N SER A 144 -10.39 9.81 19.88
CA SER A 144 -11.24 10.24 18.76
C SER A 144 -11.08 11.72 18.38
N ASP A 145 -9.99 12.38 18.81
CA ASP A 145 -9.72 13.77 18.42
C ASP A 145 -9.37 13.85 16.92
N PRO A 146 -10.19 14.51 16.10
CA PRO A 146 -9.95 14.57 14.66
C PRO A 146 -8.75 15.46 14.29
N GLY A 147 -8.23 16.27 15.22
CA GLY A 147 -7.09 17.16 14.99
C GLY A 147 -5.74 16.45 14.95
N TYR A 148 -5.66 15.18 15.35
CA TYR A 148 -4.43 14.40 15.35
C TYR A 148 -4.24 13.63 14.05
N PHE A 149 -3.04 13.69 13.48
CA PHE A 149 -2.67 12.85 12.34
C PHE A 149 -2.28 11.43 12.77
N TRP A 150 -1.54 11.29 13.88
CA TRP A 150 -0.97 10.02 14.32
C TRP A 150 -1.74 9.41 15.49
N TYR A 151 -2.09 8.14 15.36
CA TYR A 151 -2.67 7.34 16.45
C TYR A 151 -1.57 6.80 17.37
N ASN A 152 -0.49 6.28 16.78
CA ASN A 152 0.74 5.86 17.46
C ASN A 152 1.92 5.90 16.48
N ALA A 153 3.08 5.36 16.87
CA ALA A 153 4.30 5.36 16.05
C ALA A 153 4.19 4.63 14.69
N GLY A 154 3.19 3.74 14.52
CA GLY A 154 3.00 2.97 13.30
C GLY A 154 1.70 3.26 12.55
N HIS A 155 0.73 3.94 13.18
CA HIS A 155 -0.63 4.04 12.67
C HIS A 155 -1.11 5.49 12.67
N VAL A 156 -1.91 5.82 11.66
CA VAL A 156 -2.60 7.10 11.54
C VAL A 156 -3.96 7.05 12.20
N THR A 157 -4.54 8.21 12.48
CA THR A 157 -5.90 8.32 13.02
C THR A 157 -6.96 8.06 11.94
N GLU A 158 -8.21 7.92 12.37
CA GLU A 158 -9.35 7.72 11.50
C GLU A 158 -9.55 8.82 10.43
N PRO A 159 -9.37 10.12 10.72
CA PRO A 159 -9.44 11.17 9.69
C PRO A 159 -8.44 10.96 8.54
N VAL A 160 -7.23 10.50 8.83
CA VAL A 160 -6.25 10.20 7.78
C VAL A 160 -6.67 8.97 6.97
N HIS A 161 -7.26 7.95 7.61
CA HIS A 161 -7.86 6.83 6.89
C HIS A 161 -8.99 7.26 5.94
N ARG A 162 -9.80 8.27 6.31
CA ARG A 162 -10.80 8.85 5.40
C ARG A 162 -10.14 9.49 4.17
N LEU A 163 -9.08 10.27 4.37
CA LEU A 163 -8.34 10.89 3.25
C LEU A 163 -7.76 9.83 2.29
N ILE A 164 -7.25 8.72 2.81
CA ILE A 164 -6.80 7.59 1.97
C ILE A 164 -7.99 7.00 1.20
N ALA A 165 -9.12 6.75 1.87
CA ALA A 165 -10.30 6.17 1.24
C ALA A 165 -10.88 7.07 0.14
N ASP A 166 -10.98 8.38 0.39
CA ASP A 166 -11.45 9.37 -0.57
C ASP A 166 -10.51 9.48 -1.77
N GLY A 167 -9.18 9.48 -1.53
CA GLY A 167 -8.19 9.48 -2.60
C GLY A 167 -8.23 8.21 -3.45
N VAL A 168 -8.40 7.04 -2.83
CA VAL A 168 -8.62 5.77 -3.54
C VAL A 168 -9.90 5.85 -4.37
N MET A 169 -11.00 6.35 -3.80
CA MET A 169 -12.25 6.52 -4.52
C MET A 169 -12.09 7.43 -5.75
N GLY A 170 -11.36 8.54 -5.62
CA GLY A 170 -11.02 9.41 -6.75
C GLY A 170 -10.24 8.68 -7.84
N ALA A 171 -9.18 7.96 -7.47
CA ALA A 171 -8.37 7.17 -8.41
C ALA A 171 -9.20 6.09 -9.13
N LEU A 172 -10.16 5.45 -8.44
CA LEU A 172 -11.07 4.47 -9.04
C LEU A 172 -12.07 5.13 -10.02
N GLN A 173 -12.48 6.37 -9.78
CA GLN A 173 -13.41 7.09 -10.66
C GLN A 173 -12.72 7.62 -11.92
N GLU A 174 -11.49 8.10 -11.81
CA GLU A 174 -10.67 8.56 -12.95
C GLU A 174 -10.25 7.42 -13.88
N ALA A 175 -10.18 6.20 -13.36
CA ALA A 175 -9.74 5.02 -14.11
C ALA A 175 -10.87 4.32 -14.90
N LYS A 176 -12.12 4.82 -14.80
CA LYS A 176 -13.26 4.34 -15.60
C LYS A 176 -13.15 4.74 -17.07
#